data_AF-A0A1C4XBJ7-F1
#
_entry.id   AF-A0A1C4XBJ7-F1
#
_cell.length_a   1.000
_cell.length_b   1.000
_cell.length_c   1.000
_cell.angle_alpha   90.00
_cell.angle_beta   90.00
_cell.angle_gamma   90.00
#
_symmetry.space_group_name_H-M   'P 1'
#
loop_
_entity.id
_entity.type
_entity.pdbx_description
1 polymer ?
#
loop_
_entity_poly.entity_id
_entity_poly.type
_entity_poly.pdbx_seq_one_letter_code
_entity_poly.pdbx_strand_id
1 'polypeptide(L)'
;MPDSRIEDALRSLAGQAERFGQLPELTEIHERSRARRRHRRVATATLAVLLATGAVVVQPGNRPRTLPTIPATPPTTSSPTPDPVLAGEREVAIVRVTGSALSLDGGFLTEVDDDSGRQSFVPTPLGGGEYLIKAYGKRDGHPASDEPTCWRVYRETGQPLTVEGVVCDPDDPDQRFTITPQTPQTYAISNDSAYLRRSSGAGLVLDDAPQPDTFRFTDRGPTRKPAGG
;
A
#
# COMPACT_ATOMS: atom_id res chain seq x y z
N MET A 1 52.09 -2.02 24.84
CA MET A 1 51.09 -2.09 25.92
C MET A 1 49.76 -2.44 25.28
N PRO A 2 49.20 -3.62 25.53
CA PRO A 2 47.89 -3.99 24.99
C PRO A 2 46.75 -3.22 25.68
N ASP A 3 45.75 -2.82 24.91
CA ASP A 3 44.60 -2.00 25.34
C ASP A 3 43.66 -2.80 26.26
N SER A 4 43.70 -2.49 27.56
CA SER A 4 42.83 -3.06 28.60
C SER A 4 41.33 -2.87 28.34
N ARG A 5 40.95 -1.92 27.47
CA ARG A 5 39.56 -1.64 27.10
C ARG A 5 38.90 -2.77 26.31
N ILE A 6 39.68 -3.51 25.51
CA ILE A 6 39.15 -4.60 24.68
C ILE A 6 38.84 -5.83 25.55
N GLU A 7 39.69 -6.10 26.54
CA GLU A 7 39.46 -7.21 27.48
C GLU A 7 38.22 -6.98 28.35
N ASP A 8 37.98 -5.74 28.78
CA ASP A 8 36.78 -5.40 29.57
C ASP A 8 35.50 -5.50 28.74
N ALA A 9 35.54 -5.13 27.45
CA ALA A 9 34.40 -5.29 26.54
C ALA A 9 34.06 -6.77 26.29
N LEU A 10 35.08 -7.63 26.11
CA LEU A 10 34.89 -9.06 25.93
C LEU A 10 34.37 -9.74 27.20
N ARG A 11 34.84 -9.31 28.37
CA ARG A 11 34.38 -9.82 29.67
C ARG A 11 32.93 -9.40 29.97
N SER A 12 32.52 -8.21 29.51
CA SER A 12 31.12 -7.76 29.59
C SER A 12 30.19 -8.55 28.67
N LEU A 13 30.65 -8.92 27.47
CA LEU A 13 29.88 -9.75 26.53
C LEU A 13 29.70 -11.18 27.03
N ALA A 14 30.74 -11.77 27.63
CA ALA A 14 30.65 -13.11 28.23
C ALA A 14 29.64 -13.17 29.40
N GLY A 15 29.54 -12.11 30.21
CA GLY A 15 28.55 -12.01 31.29
C GLY A 15 27.10 -11.76 30.82
N GLN A 16 26.89 -11.32 29.58
CA GLN A 16 25.56 -11.19 28.98
C GLN A 16 25.02 -12.53 28.45
N ALA A 17 25.89 -13.41 27.94
CA ALA A 17 25.49 -14.70 27.40
C ALA A 17 24.90 -15.65 28.47
N GLU A 18 25.39 -15.60 29.71
CA GLU A 18 24.84 -16.40 30.82
C GLU A 18 23.45 -15.93 31.27
N ARG A 19 23.10 -14.66 31.02
CA ARG A 19 21.79 -14.10 31.40
C ARG A 19 20.65 -14.48 30.46
N PHE A 20 20.97 -14.97 29.26
CA PHE A 20 19.98 -15.44 28.27
C PHE A 20 19.86 -16.98 28.20
N GLY A 21 20.49 -17.71 29.12
CA GLY A 21 20.53 -19.17 29.18
C GLY A 21 19.26 -19.89 29.65
N GLN A 22 18.06 -19.35 29.40
CA GLN A 22 16.82 -20.10 29.59
C GLN A 22 15.90 -19.92 28.37
N LEU A 23 16.12 -20.78 27.39
CA LEU A 23 15.20 -20.99 26.28
C LEU A 23 13.94 -21.70 26.81
N PRO A 24 12.73 -21.16 26.59
CA PRO A 24 11.51 -21.86 26.97
C PRO A 24 11.35 -23.15 26.18
N GLU A 25 10.91 -24.19 26.89
CA GLU A 25 10.75 -25.55 26.40
C GLU A 25 9.74 -25.59 25.22
N LEU A 26 10.06 -26.36 24.18
CA LEU A 26 9.31 -26.50 22.91
C LEU A 26 7.83 -26.94 23.06
N THR A 27 7.39 -27.28 24.27
CA THR A 27 6.04 -27.72 24.62
C THR A 27 5.03 -26.55 24.70
N GLU A 28 5.48 -25.33 25.02
CA GLU A 28 4.59 -24.16 25.21
C GLU A 28 4.07 -23.59 23.88
N ILE A 29 4.78 -23.80 22.78
CA ILE A 29 4.40 -23.34 21.44
C ILE A 29 3.16 -24.10 20.91
N HIS A 30 3.02 -25.37 21.28
CA HIS A 30 1.89 -26.20 20.83
C HIS A 30 0.57 -25.84 21.52
N GLU A 31 0.58 -25.41 22.79
CA GLU A 31 -0.65 -25.03 23.50
C GLU A 31 -1.29 -23.74 22.98
N ARG A 32 -0.47 -22.71 22.69
CA ARG A 32 -0.98 -21.44 22.11
C ARG A 32 -1.66 -21.63 20.76
N SER A 33 -1.24 -22.62 19.98
CA SER A 33 -1.85 -22.93 18.68
C SER A 33 -3.25 -23.56 18.81
N ARG A 34 -3.51 -24.34 19.87
CA ARG A 34 -4.79 -25.04 20.09
C ARG A 34 -5.89 -24.12 20.62
N ALA A 35 -5.56 -23.08 21.40
CA ALA A 35 -6.53 -22.11 21.89
C ALA A 35 -7.20 -21.31 20.75
N ARG A 36 -6.46 -20.97 19.69
CA ARG A 36 -6.97 -20.16 18.56
C ARG A 36 -7.96 -20.91 17.67
N ARG A 37 -7.91 -22.25 17.59
CA ARG A 37 -8.83 -23.03 16.74
C ARG A 37 -10.24 -23.15 17.32
N ARG A 38 -10.46 -22.93 18.62
CA ARG A 38 -11.79 -23.06 19.24
C ARG A 38 -12.70 -21.84 19.03
N HIS A 39 -12.17 -20.68 18.65
CA HIS A 39 -12.96 -19.46 18.43
C HIS A 39 -13.55 -19.31 17.01
N ARG A 40 -13.23 -20.18 16.05
CA ARG A 40 -13.69 -20.08 14.65
C ARG A 40 -14.84 -21.02 14.29
N ARG A 41 -15.76 -21.26 15.22
CA ARG A 41 -17.05 -21.90 14.90
C ARG A 41 -18.18 -21.17 15.58
N VAL A 42 -18.67 -20.09 14.98
CA VAL A 42 -20.09 -19.69 14.87
C VAL A 42 -20.11 -18.48 13.92
N ALA A 43 -20.75 -18.61 12.76
CA ALA A 43 -21.52 -17.57 12.06
C ALA A 43 -21.73 -17.97 10.58
N THR A 44 -22.61 -18.95 10.38
CA THR A 44 -23.41 -19.05 9.16
C THR A 44 -24.38 -17.86 9.12
N ALA A 45 -24.37 -17.08 8.05
CA ALA A 45 -25.49 -16.23 7.68
C ALA A 45 -25.60 -16.12 6.16
N THR A 46 -26.82 -16.38 5.71
CA THR A 46 -27.32 -16.62 4.35
C THR A 46 -27.82 -15.34 3.67
N LEU A 47 -27.87 -15.41 2.32
CA LEU A 47 -28.81 -14.77 1.37
C LEU A 47 -28.86 -13.23 1.26
N ALA A 48 -28.78 -12.71 0.04
CA ALA A 48 -29.94 -12.54 -0.85
C ALA A 48 -29.52 -12.00 -2.23
N VAL A 49 -30.09 -12.57 -3.30
CA VAL A 49 -30.00 -12.10 -4.68
C VAL A 49 -31.25 -11.27 -4.98
N LEU A 50 -31.09 -10.04 -5.45
CA LEU A 50 -32.17 -9.21 -5.97
C LEU A 50 -31.96 -8.98 -7.47
N LEU A 51 -32.80 -9.62 -8.26
CA LEU A 51 -33.01 -9.35 -9.69
C LEU A 51 -33.97 -8.15 -9.80
N ALA A 52 -33.53 -7.07 -10.43
CA ALA A 52 -34.40 -5.95 -10.78
C ALA A 52 -34.47 -5.82 -12.31
N THR A 53 -35.51 -6.42 -12.88
CA THR A 53 -36.03 -6.13 -14.21
C THR A 53 -36.91 -4.88 -14.14
N GLY A 54 -36.62 -3.87 -14.95
CA GLY A 54 -37.40 -2.63 -15.03
C GLY A 54 -37.61 -2.20 -16.47
N ALA A 55 -38.88 -2.20 -16.90
CA ALA A 55 -39.34 -2.06 -18.28
C ALA A 55 -39.33 -0.63 -18.83
N VAL A 56 -39.32 -0.56 -20.16
CA VAL A 56 -39.42 0.60 -21.05
C VAL A 56 -40.81 1.26 -20.97
N VAL A 57 -40.85 2.60 -20.95
CA VAL A 57 -42.04 3.39 -21.31
C VAL A 57 -41.68 4.27 -22.50
N VAL A 58 -42.23 3.96 -23.68
CA VAL A 58 -42.26 4.83 -24.86
C VAL A 58 -43.51 5.69 -24.78
N GLN A 59 -43.36 7.01 -24.80
CA GLN A 59 -44.47 7.95 -24.88
C GLN A 59 -44.42 8.70 -26.23
N PRO A 60 -45.45 8.58 -27.10
CA PRO A 60 -45.52 9.34 -28.33
C PRO A 60 -46.26 10.67 -28.07
N GLY A 61 -45.59 11.80 -28.35
CA GLY A 61 -46.14 13.14 -28.17
C GLY A 61 -45.78 14.03 -29.34
N ASN A 62 -46.79 14.37 -30.13
CA ASN A 62 -46.75 15.14 -31.37
C ASN A 62 -46.38 16.63 -31.20
N ARG A 63 -45.72 17.13 -32.27
CA ARG A 63 -45.79 18.48 -32.90
C ARG A 63 -44.76 19.57 -32.54
N PRO A 64 -44.32 20.34 -33.56
CA PRO A 64 -43.18 21.24 -33.50
C PRO A 64 -43.56 22.58 -32.89
N ARG A 65 -42.75 23.05 -31.94
CA ARG A 65 -42.78 24.44 -31.48
C ARG A 65 -41.36 24.99 -31.59
N THR A 66 -41.14 25.81 -32.60
CA THR A 66 -39.96 26.67 -32.74
C THR A 66 -39.93 27.62 -31.55
N LEU A 67 -39.05 27.33 -30.59
CA LEU A 67 -38.61 28.28 -29.57
C LEU A 67 -37.27 28.90 -30.01
N PRO A 68 -37.00 30.15 -29.62
CA PRO A 68 -35.78 30.86 -29.99
C PRO A 68 -34.55 30.14 -29.45
N THR A 69 -33.58 29.93 -30.35
CA THR A 69 -32.25 29.40 -30.07
C THR A 69 -31.54 30.25 -29.03
N ILE A 70 -31.48 29.78 -27.79
CA ILE A 70 -30.52 30.25 -26.79
C ILE A 70 -29.20 29.53 -27.12
N PRO A 71 -28.07 30.23 -27.26
CA PRO A 71 -26.79 29.57 -27.50
C PRO A 71 -26.49 28.58 -26.37
N ALA A 72 -26.36 27.30 -26.73
CA ALA A 72 -25.95 26.25 -25.82
C ALA A 72 -24.56 26.62 -25.27
N THR A 73 -24.50 26.94 -23.99
CA THR A 73 -23.24 27.02 -23.28
C THR A 73 -22.62 25.62 -23.30
N PRO A 74 -21.38 25.44 -23.81
CA PRO A 74 -20.73 24.15 -23.77
C PRO A 74 -20.67 23.68 -22.31
N PRO A 75 -20.91 22.39 -22.02
CA PRO A 75 -20.70 21.87 -20.68
C PRO A 75 -19.29 22.21 -20.27
N THR A 76 -19.15 22.98 -19.20
CA THR A 76 -17.86 23.24 -18.58
C THR A 76 -17.40 21.90 -18.03
N THR A 77 -16.57 21.18 -18.80
CA THR A 77 -15.88 19.99 -18.33
C THR A 77 -14.95 20.48 -17.22
N SER A 78 -15.43 20.43 -15.98
CA SER A 78 -14.59 20.63 -14.82
C SER A 78 -13.56 19.52 -14.85
N SER A 79 -12.33 19.84 -15.24
CA SER A 79 -11.20 18.94 -15.08
C SER A 79 -11.22 18.42 -13.64
N PRO A 80 -11.15 17.09 -13.43
CA PRO A 80 -11.14 16.56 -12.09
C PRO A 80 -9.97 17.18 -11.34
N THR A 81 -10.24 17.80 -10.19
CA THR A 81 -9.19 18.27 -9.29
C THR A 81 -8.34 17.04 -8.93
N PRO A 82 -7.02 17.06 -9.15
CA PRO A 82 -6.16 15.94 -8.78
C PRO A 82 -6.28 15.68 -7.28
N ASP A 83 -6.35 14.40 -6.88
CA ASP A 83 -6.46 14.06 -5.47
C ASP A 83 -5.21 14.56 -4.72
N PRO A 84 -5.37 15.36 -3.64
CA PRO A 84 -4.25 15.92 -2.90
C PRO A 84 -3.27 14.87 -2.36
N VAL A 85 -3.70 13.63 -2.10
CA VAL A 85 -2.79 12.56 -1.63
C VAL A 85 -1.81 12.07 -2.69
N LEU A 86 -2.05 12.39 -3.97
CA LEU A 86 -1.20 12.03 -5.10
C LEU A 86 -0.30 13.19 -5.56
N ALA A 87 -0.40 14.37 -4.94
CA ALA A 87 0.38 15.54 -5.33
C ALA A 87 1.86 15.49 -4.89
N GLY A 88 2.28 14.46 -4.13
CA GLY A 88 3.61 14.39 -3.53
C GLY A 88 3.81 15.31 -2.32
N GLU A 89 2.74 15.94 -1.84
CA GLU A 89 2.76 16.89 -0.72
C GLU A 89 2.26 16.28 0.60
N ARG A 90 1.74 15.04 0.55
CA ARG A 90 1.14 14.35 1.70
C ARG A 90 1.89 13.06 1.99
N GLU A 91 2.16 12.81 3.27
CA GLU A 91 2.47 11.46 3.72
C GLU A 91 1.17 10.67 3.83
N VAL A 92 1.18 9.42 3.39
CA VAL A 92 0.05 8.51 3.48
C VAL A 92 0.46 7.19 4.10
N ALA A 93 -0.47 6.53 4.77
CA ALA A 93 -0.41 5.08 4.92
C ALA A 93 -1.22 4.44 3.80
N ILE A 94 -0.65 3.42 3.16
CA ILE A 94 -1.34 2.64 2.14
C ILE A 94 -1.90 1.40 2.81
N VAL A 95 -3.20 1.16 2.68
CA VAL A 95 -3.92 0.06 3.34
C VAL A 95 -4.77 -0.66 2.30
N ARG A 96 -4.65 -1.99 2.19
CA ARG A 96 -5.56 -2.72 1.28
C ARG A 96 -6.97 -2.68 1.84
N VAL A 97 -7.98 -2.43 1.00
CA VAL A 97 -9.38 -2.25 1.40
C VAL A 97 -9.91 -3.42 2.24
N THR A 98 -9.43 -4.62 1.99
CA THR A 98 -9.86 -5.87 2.64
C THR A 98 -8.97 -6.29 3.82
N GLY A 99 -7.96 -5.50 4.21
CA GLY A 99 -7.02 -5.97 5.21
C GLY A 99 -5.99 -4.94 5.68
N SER A 100 -4.73 -5.34 5.56
CA SER A 100 -3.59 -4.83 6.31
C SER A 100 -2.96 -3.58 5.69
N ALA A 101 -2.14 -2.89 6.48
CA ALA A 101 -1.30 -1.79 6.00
C ALA A 101 -0.08 -2.31 5.25
N LEU A 102 0.46 -1.51 4.33
CA LEU A 102 1.68 -1.86 3.61
C LEU A 102 2.91 -1.36 4.37
N SER A 103 4.00 -2.13 4.32
CA SER A 103 5.31 -1.76 4.84
C SER A 103 6.41 -2.43 4.02
N LEU A 104 7.55 -1.78 3.85
CA LEU A 104 8.83 -2.39 3.50
C LEU A 104 9.39 -3.03 4.77
N ASP A 105 9.31 -4.35 4.87
CA ASP A 105 9.90 -5.15 5.96
C ASP A 105 10.98 -6.06 5.40
N GLY A 106 12.15 -6.09 6.05
CA GLY A 106 13.33 -6.76 5.49
C GLY A 106 13.74 -6.27 4.10
N GLY A 107 13.32 -5.06 3.69
CA GLY A 107 13.58 -4.48 2.37
C GLY A 107 12.51 -4.77 1.31
N PHE A 108 11.54 -5.64 1.58
CA PHE A 108 10.47 -6.01 0.63
C PHE A 108 9.12 -5.51 1.09
N LEU A 109 8.27 -5.13 0.13
CA LEU A 109 6.91 -4.71 0.39
C LEU A 109 6.06 -5.89 0.85
N THR A 110 5.42 -5.72 2.00
CA THR A 110 4.59 -6.73 2.64
C THR A 110 3.35 -6.10 3.26
N GLU A 111 2.38 -6.94 3.58
CA GLU A 111 1.23 -6.61 4.41
C GLU A 111 1.56 -6.84 5.87
N VAL A 112 1.28 -5.85 6.71
CA VAL A 112 1.54 -5.89 8.15
C VAL A 112 0.30 -5.46 8.94
N ASP A 113 0.04 -6.20 10.00
CA ASP A 113 -1.05 -5.94 10.96
C ASP A 113 -0.56 -5.30 12.27
N ASP A 114 0.76 -5.09 12.39
CA ASP A 114 1.41 -4.53 13.58
C ASP A 114 1.77 -3.04 13.40
N ASP A 115 2.56 -2.51 14.33
CA ASP A 115 3.01 -1.12 14.28
C ASP A 115 3.94 -0.82 13.08
N SER A 116 4.39 -1.81 12.31
CA SER A 116 5.06 -1.60 11.02
C SER A 116 4.16 -0.99 9.97
N GLY A 117 2.84 -1.16 10.10
CA GLY A 117 1.84 -0.45 9.28
C GLY A 117 1.83 1.07 9.46
N ARG A 118 2.69 1.60 10.34
CA ARG A 118 2.92 3.04 10.53
C ARG A 118 3.93 3.61 9.53
N GLN A 119 4.49 2.80 8.62
CA GLN A 119 5.33 3.32 7.56
C GLN A 119 4.55 4.37 6.75
N SER A 120 5.24 5.45 6.43
CA SER A 120 4.69 6.58 5.69
C SER A 120 5.21 6.54 4.26
N PHE A 121 4.31 6.71 3.30
CA PHE A 121 4.62 6.75 1.88
C PHE A 121 4.28 8.12 1.31
N VAL A 122 4.98 8.54 0.26
CA VAL A 122 4.69 9.78 -0.47
C VAL A 122 4.66 9.45 -1.97
N PRO A 123 3.47 9.31 -2.57
CA PRO A 123 3.31 9.20 -4.02
C PRO A 123 3.75 10.52 -4.66
N THR A 124 4.91 10.52 -5.30
CA THR A 124 5.50 11.71 -5.94
C THR A 124 5.23 11.64 -7.44
N PRO A 125 4.45 12.55 -8.02
CA PRO A 125 4.11 12.51 -9.44
C PRO A 125 5.35 12.77 -10.31
N LEU A 126 5.51 11.97 -11.36
CA LEU A 126 6.51 12.16 -12.42
C LEU A 126 5.93 12.83 -13.68
N GLY A 127 4.59 12.98 -13.73
CA GLY A 127 3.85 13.33 -14.93
C GLY A 127 3.26 12.10 -15.61
N GLY A 128 2.34 12.30 -16.57
CA GLY A 128 1.75 11.20 -17.34
C GLY A 128 0.89 10.19 -16.54
N GLY A 129 0.63 10.45 -15.25
CA GLY A 129 -0.02 9.49 -14.35
C GLY A 129 0.94 8.50 -13.68
N GLU A 130 2.24 8.69 -13.85
CA GLU A 130 3.30 7.92 -13.21
C GLU A 130 3.76 8.57 -11.89
N TYR A 131 4.21 7.74 -10.97
CA TYR A 131 4.61 8.13 -9.62
C TYR A 131 5.86 7.35 -9.19
N LEU A 132 6.76 8.03 -8.48
CA LEU A 132 7.64 7.37 -7.52
C LEU A 132 6.89 7.19 -6.21
N ILE A 133 6.90 5.99 -5.64
CA ILE A 133 6.36 5.75 -4.30
C ILE A 133 7.52 5.74 -3.31
N LYS A 134 7.73 6.90 -2.66
CA LYS A 134 8.77 7.07 -1.64
C LYS A 134 8.28 6.53 -0.32
N ALA A 135 9.12 5.79 0.39
CA ALA A 135 8.84 5.16 1.66
C ALA A 135 9.78 5.74 2.72
N TYR A 136 9.21 6.32 3.77
CA TYR A 136 9.92 6.92 4.89
C TYR A 136 9.85 6.01 6.10
N GLY A 137 10.90 6.01 6.94
CA GLY A 137 10.92 5.28 8.20
C GLY A 137 9.76 5.65 9.13
N LYS A 138 9.47 4.78 10.10
CA LYS A 138 8.40 4.97 11.09
C LYS A 138 8.63 6.28 11.87
N ARG A 139 7.55 7.03 12.13
CA ARG A 139 7.53 8.11 13.14
C ARG A 139 7.30 7.47 14.51
N ASP A 140 8.37 7.01 15.16
CA ASP A 140 8.33 6.35 16.47
C ASP A 140 8.99 7.19 17.58
N GLY A 141 9.06 8.52 17.37
CA GLY A 141 9.69 9.44 18.32
C GLY A 141 11.20 9.59 18.14
N HIS A 142 11.81 8.78 17.27
CA HIS A 142 13.15 9.02 16.75
C HIS A 142 13.07 9.84 15.46
N PRO A 143 14.12 10.61 15.10
CA PRO A 143 14.20 11.21 13.77
C PRO A 143 14.14 10.06 12.77
N ALA A 144 13.03 9.93 12.05
CA ALA A 144 12.99 8.97 10.96
C ALA A 144 13.98 9.42 9.89
N SER A 145 14.63 8.48 9.21
CA SER A 145 15.50 8.79 8.07
C SER A 145 14.78 9.75 7.13
N ASP A 146 15.38 10.92 6.93
CA ASP A 146 14.88 11.93 5.99
C ASP A 146 15.15 11.50 4.53
N GLU A 147 16.03 10.54 4.33
CA GLU A 147 16.26 9.89 3.04
C GLU A 147 15.27 8.73 2.87
N PRO A 148 14.31 8.83 1.94
CA PRO A 148 13.39 7.76 1.63
C PRO A 148 14.03 6.70 0.74
N THR A 149 13.51 5.49 0.82
CA THR A 149 13.67 4.50 -0.26
C THR A 149 12.50 4.60 -1.23
N CYS A 150 12.71 4.29 -2.50
CA CYS A 150 11.64 4.17 -3.48
C CYS A 150 11.28 2.71 -3.71
N TRP A 151 10.01 2.47 -3.99
CA TRP A 151 9.58 1.16 -4.47
C TRP A 151 10.22 0.87 -5.82
N ARG A 152 10.67 -0.38 -6.01
CA ARG A 152 11.09 -0.93 -7.29
C ARG A 152 10.52 -2.32 -7.48
N VAL A 153 10.12 -2.66 -8.70
CA VAL A 153 9.78 -4.03 -9.06
C VAL A 153 11.03 -4.91 -9.01
N TYR A 154 11.02 -5.92 -8.16
CA TYR A 154 12.04 -6.95 -8.10
C TYR A 154 11.59 -8.16 -8.93
N ARG A 155 12.46 -8.58 -9.85
CA ARG A 155 12.23 -9.70 -10.77
C ARG A 155 13.29 -10.76 -10.57
N GLU A 156 12.87 -11.91 -10.08
CA GLU A 156 13.70 -13.11 -10.03
C GLU A 156 13.10 -14.19 -10.93
N THR A 157 13.96 -14.89 -11.68
CA THR A 157 13.53 -15.90 -12.65
C THR A 157 12.73 -17.01 -11.97
N GLY A 158 11.50 -17.22 -12.44
CA GLY A 158 10.61 -18.26 -11.91
C GLY A 158 9.92 -17.89 -10.60
N GLN A 159 10.11 -16.66 -10.10
CA GLN A 159 9.39 -16.12 -8.95
C GLN A 159 8.33 -15.10 -9.38
N PRO A 160 7.26 -14.91 -8.59
CA PRO A 160 6.36 -13.78 -8.76
C PRO A 160 7.11 -12.45 -8.69
N LEU A 161 6.62 -11.45 -9.43
CA LEU A 161 7.15 -10.09 -9.31
C LEU A 161 6.81 -9.56 -7.92
N THR A 162 7.82 -9.06 -7.21
CA THR A 162 7.66 -8.45 -5.89
C THR A 162 8.08 -6.99 -5.94
N VAL A 163 7.89 -6.27 -4.84
CA VAL A 163 8.34 -4.88 -4.72
C VAL A 163 9.34 -4.79 -3.60
N GLU A 164 10.47 -4.14 -3.85
CA GLU A 164 11.52 -3.88 -2.87
C GLU A 164 11.74 -2.38 -2.68
N GLY A 165 12.41 -2.00 -1.60
CA GLY A 165 12.85 -0.64 -1.33
C GLY A 165 14.29 -0.42 -1.77
N VAL A 166 14.53 0.56 -2.63
CA VAL A 166 15.86 0.92 -3.16
C VAL A 166 16.10 2.41 -3.13
N VAL A 167 17.29 2.86 -3.56
CA VAL A 167 17.57 4.28 -3.77
C VAL A 167 16.68 4.82 -4.90
N CYS A 168 16.07 5.97 -4.68
CA CYS A 168 15.17 6.61 -5.63
C CYS A 168 15.88 7.02 -6.92
N ASP A 169 15.38 6.53 -8.05
CA ASP A 169 15.77 6.91 -9.40
C ASP A 169 14.50 7.14 -10.25
N PRO A 170 14.15 8.40 -10.60
CA PRO A 170 12.98 8.69 -11.42
C PRO A 170 13.11 8.18 -12.86
N ASP A 171 14.31 7.87 -13.34
CA ASP A 171 14.56 7.38 -14.68
C ASP A 171 14.49 5.85 -14.79
N ASP A 172 14.47 5.14 -13.66
CA ASP A 172 14.31 3.69 -13.60
C ASP A 172 12.83 3.29 -13.81
N PRO A 173 12.47 2.63 -14.93
CA PRO A 173 11.08 2.24 -15.22
C PRO A 173 10.53 1.23 -14.19
N ASP A 174 11.38 0.41 -13.57
CA ASP A 174 10.94 -0.51 -12.52
C ASP A 174 10.54 0.25 -11.23
N GLN A 175 10.84 1.55 -11.11
CA GLN A 175 10.41 2.43 -10.01
C GLN A 175 9.19 3.30 -10.35
N ARG A 176 8.71 3.26 -11.60
CA ARG A 176 7.58 4.08 -12.06
C ARG A 176 6.27 3.33 -11.89
N PHE A 177 5.46 3.76 -10.93
CA PHE A 177 4.17 3.15 -10.67
C PHE A 177 3.03 4.01 -11.22
N THR A 178 1.99 3.36 -11.72
CA THR A 178 0.71 4.03 -12.02
C THR A 178 -0.23 3.83 -10.83
N ILE A 179 -0.91 4.90 -10.43
CA ILE A 179 -1.91 4.88 -9.35
C ILE A 179 -3.25 5.30 -9.93
N THR A 180 -4.13 4.32 -10.15
CA THR A 180 -5.40 4.52 -10.86
C THR A 180 -6.56 4.54 -9.87
N PRO A 181 -7.35 5.62 -9.79
CA PRO A 181 -8.58 5.65 -9.00
C PRO A 181 -9.55 4.56 -9.47
N GLN A 182 -10.03 3.74 -8.53
CA GLN A 182 -11.06 2.72 -8.76
C GLN A 182 -12.42 3.18 -8.25
N THR A 183 -12.40 3.94 -7.14
CA THR A 183 -13.54 4.65 -6.56
C THR A 183 -13.04 6.00 -6.04
N PRO A 184 -13.92 6.89 -5.53
CA PRO A 184 -13.48 8.17 -4.94
C PRO A 184 -12.50 8.07 -3.76
N GLN A 185 -12.29 6.87 -3.19
CA GLN A 185 -11.43 6.68 -2.01
C GLN A 185 -10.45 5.51 -2.15
N THR A 186 -10.43 4.83 -3.29
CA THR A 186 -9.63 3.62 -3.48
C THR A 186 -8.88 3.64 -4.80
N TYR A 187 -7.71 3.02 -4.77
CA TYR A 187 -6.73 3.04 -5.85
C TYR A 187 -6.28 1.63 -6.19
N ALA A 188 -6.03 1.38 -7.47
CA ALA A 188 -5.19 0.27 -7.90
C ALA A 188 -3.78 0.82 -8.12
N ILE A 189 -2.77 0.03 -7.78
CA ILE A 189 -1.36 0.39 -7.98
C ILE A 189 -0.79 -0.63 -8.97
N SER A 190 -0.13 -0.18 -10.03
CA SER A 190 0.52 -1.04 -11.01
C SER A 190 1.91 -0.54 -11.37
N ASN A 191 2.71 -1.42 -11.94
CA ASN A 191 3.90 -1.09 -12.72
C ASN A 191 3.74 -1.84 -14.05
N ASP A 192 3.92 -1.13 -15.17
CA ASP A 192 3.50 -1.58 -16.49
C ASP A 192 2.04 -2.10 -16.49
N SER A 193 1.83 -3.34 -16.93
CA SER A 193 0.54 -4.02 -16.98
C SER A 193 0.22 -4.88 -15.74
N ALA A 194 1.13 -4.93 -14.76
CA ALA A 194 0.99 -5.78 -13.59
C ALA A 194 0.51 -4.97 -12.37
N TYR A 195 -0.54 -5.45 -11.71
CA TYR A 195 -1.18 -4.80 -10.56
C TYR A 195 -0.75 -5.42 -9.25
N LEU A 196 -0.55 -4.55 -8.25
CA LEU A 196 -0.20 -4.95 -6.89
C LEU A 196 -1.38 -5.68 -6.24
N ARG A 197 -1.11 -6.86 -5.68
CA ARG A 197 -2.13 -7.70 -5.06
C ARG A 197 -1.57 -8.66 -4.03
N ARG A 198 -2.48 -9.25 -3.25
CA ARG A 198 -2.18 -10.34 -2.33
C ARG A 198 -2.30 -11.70 -3.01
N SER A 199 -1.21 -12.46 -3.01
CA SER A 199 -1.16 -13.89 -3.38
C SER A 199 -1.18 -14.75 -2.11
N SER A 200 -1.90 -15.89 -2.12
CA SER A 200 -2.05 -16.76 -0.95
C SER A 200 -0.77 -17.48 -0.51
N GLY A 201 0.27 -17.51 -1.35
CA GLY A 201 1.56 -18.15 -1.04
C GLY A 201 2.77 -17.21 -1.08
N ALA A 202 2.71 -16.15 -1.90
CA ALA A 202 3.87 -15.30 -2.18
C ALA A 202 3.84 -13.93 -1.49
N GLY A 203 2.82 -13.63 -0.68
CA GLY A 203 2.72 -12.28 -0.08
C GLY A 203 2.10 -11.28 -1.05
N LEU A 204 2.58 -10.04 -1.01
CA LEU A 204 2.25 -9.03 -2.00
C LEU A 204 3.10 -9.23 -3.25
N VAL A 205 2.44 -9.23 -4.40
CA VAL A 205 3.05 -9.44 -5.71
C VAL A 205 2.44 -8.49 -6.73
N LEU A 206 3.13 -8.29 -7.86
CA LEU A 206 2.59 -7.68 -9.07
C LEU A 206 2.22 -8.80 -10.06
N ASP A 207 0.98 -8.83 -10.54
CA ASP A 207 0.59 -9.73 -11.63
C ASP A 207 -0.46 -9.13 -12.56
N ASP A 208 -0.68 -9.76 -13.71
CA ASP A 208 -1.54 -9.31 -14.81
C ASP A 208 -3.00 -9.79 -14.69
N ALA A 209 -3.44 -10.16 -13.49
CA ALA A 209 -4.79 -10.68 -13.31
C ALA A 209 -5.88 -9.63 -13.61
N PRO A 210 -7.07 -10.08 -14.07
CA PRO A 210 -8.11 -9.18 -14.58
C PRO A 210 -8.75 -8.27 -13.52
N GLN A 211 -8.60 -8.58 -12.23
CA GLN A 211 -9.14 -7.75 -11.16
C GLN A 211 -8.03 -7.42 -10.16
N PRO A 212 -7.60 -6.15 -10.06
CA PRO A 212 -6.58 -5.75 -9.11
C PRO A 212 -7.14 -5.71 -7.69
N ASP A 213 -6.25 -5.87 -6.70
CA ASP A 213 -6.58 -5.44 -5.35
C ASP A 213 -6.66 -3.91 -5.29
N THR A 214 -7.41 -3.40 -4.32
CA THR A 214 -7.61 -1.97 -4.14
C THR A 214 -7.13 -1.49 -2.79
N PHE A 215 -6.59 -0.28 -2.76
CA PHE A 215 -5.90 0.31 -1.62
C PHE A 215 -6.51 1.66 -1.28
N ARG A 216 -6.60 1.97 0.01
CA ARG A 216 -6.93 3.28 0.55
C ARG A 216 -5.65 4.01 0.93
N PHE A 217 -5.57 5.28 0.57
CA PHE A 217 -4.47 6.15 0.96
C PHE A 217 -4.96 6.98 2.14
N THR A 218 -4.48 6.65 3.33
CA THR A 218 -4.86 7.35 4.56
C THR A 218 -3.87 8.47 4.79
N ASP A 219 -4.31 9.69 4.59
CA ASP A 219 -3.53 10.91 4.79
C ASP A 219 -3.01 11.01 6.24
N ARG A 220 -1.70 11.21 6.37
CA ARG A 220 -0.94 11.37 7.63
C ARG A 220 -0.47 12.82 7.82
N GLY A 221 -0.88 13.74 6.94
CA GLY A 221 -0.48 15.15 6.97
C GLY A 221 0.58 15.49 5.92
N PRO A 222 1.20 16.67 6.03
CA PRO A 222 2.17 17.14 5.05
C PRO A 222 3.42 16.25 5.02
N THR A 223 3.98 16.10 3.82
CA THR A 223 5.29 15.48 3.62
C THR A 223 6.40 16.23 4.36
N ARG A 224 7.34 15.48 4.93
CA ARG A 224 8.59 16.03 5.47
C ARG A 224 9.46 16.68 4.39
N LYS A 225 9.41 16.16 3.16
CA LYS A 225 10.14 16.69 2.02
C LYS A 225 9.19 16.83 0.82
N PRO A 226 8.78 18.06 0.47
CA PRO A 226 7.95 18.32 -0.71
C PRO A 226 8.61 17.82 -1.99
N ALA A 227 7.80 17.44 -2.98
CA ALA A 227 8.29 17.15 -4.32
C ALA A 227 8.96 18.42 -4.90
N GLY A 228 10.30 18.45 -4.98
CA GLY A 228 11.05 19.57 -5.58
C GLY A 228 12.24 20.13 -4.79
N GLY A 229 12.73 19.46 -3.75
CA GLY A 229 13.95 19.84 -3.03
C GLY A 229 14.95 18.70 -2.89
#